data_AF-A0A561B0S2-F1
#
_entry.id   AF-A0A561B0S2-F1
#
_cell.length_a   1.000
_cell.length_b   1.000
_cell.length_c   1.000
_cell.angle_alpha   90.00
_cell.angle_beta   90.00
_cell.angle_gamma   90.00
#
_symmetry.space_group_name_H-M   'P 1'
#
loop_
_entity.id
_entity.type
_entity.pdbx_description
1 polymer ?
#
loop_
_entity_poly.entity_id
_entity_poly.type
_entity_poly.pdbx_seq_one_letter_code
_entity_poly.pdbx_strand_id
1 'polypeptide(L)'
;MPLRRFLAVLASLLVGTALLVAVPTEALAAPNFKAPFPCGQRWTYSHHSAEVRQALDFVRSDGGATNGTPVLASAAGTAYRFSQPSGAGNYIAIEHGGGWKTYYFHLGTYSVPNGAQVAQGQQIGTTGSTGNSSGPHIHYEQLYNGVGQTIRINGASLAPYPGSYNQKYLTSDNGCGGGGGTPFMTWGSGIRVRADAYLSSPVVGTLAGPTQVFVLCQKQGDTVTAEGYTNNWWSKLRDQNGFITNIYINHPAAQLPGVPIC
;
A
#
# COMPACT_ATOMS: atom_id res chain seq x y z
N MET A 1 37.23 12.11 83.21
CA MET A 1 35.76 12.01 83.08
C MET A 1 35.26 13.25 82.35
N PRO A 2 34.45 13.22 81.28
CA PRO A 2 34.01 12.11 80.41
C PRO A 2 34.56 12.22 78.96
N LEU A 3 34.55 11.07 78.28
CA LEU A 3 35.02 10.83 76.92
C LEU A 3 33.89 11.14 75.92
N ARG A 4 34.04 12.13 75.04
CA ARG A 4 33.11 12.33 73.89
C ARG A 4 33.61 11.51 72.70
N ARG A 5 32.95 10.37 72.47
CA ARG A 5 33.17 9.51 71.29
C ARG A 5 32.61 10.21 70.04
N PHE A 6 33.47 10.59 69.11
CA PHE A 6 33.07 10.96 67.75
C PHE A 6 32.90 9.67 66.93
N LEU A 7 31.65 9.34 66.58
CA LEU A 7 31.34 8.34 65.56
C LEU A 7 31.51 8.99 64.20
N ALA A 8 32.60 8.64 63.50
CA ALA A 8 32.76 8.95 62.08
C ALA A 8 31.91 7.95 61.27
N VAL A 9 30.81 8.43 60.69
CA VAL A 9 30.02 7.66 59.72
C VAL A 9 30.72 7.79 58.37
N LEU A 10 31.44 6.74 57.94
CA LEU A 10 31.88 6.61 56.55
C LEU A 10 30.64 6.31 55.70
N ALA A 11 30.16 7.29 54.94
CA ALA A 11 29.20 7.08 53.87
C ALA A 11 29.95 6.61 52.62
N SER A 12 29.95 5.30 52.37
CA SER A 12 30.48 4.71 51.14
C SER A 12 29.56 5.10 49.98
N LEU A 13 29.95 6.08 49.17
CA LEU A 13 29.26 6.42 47.93
C LEU A 13 29.55 5.32 46.90
N LEU A 14 28.65 4.35 46.77
CA LEU A 14 28.62 3.42 45.64
C LEU A 14 28.18 4.19 44.40
N VAL A 15 29.14 4.69 43.63
CA VAL A 15 28.88 5.19 42.26
C VAL A 15 28.63 3.97 41.38
N GLY A 16 27.37 3.56 41.29
CA GLY A 16 26.93 2.57 40.31
C GLY A 16 27.03 3.18 38.91
N THR A 17 28.03 2.76 38.14
CA THR A 17 28.08 3.03 36.70
C THR A 17 26.92 2.28 36.03
N ALA A 18 25.80 2.97 35.84
CA ALA A 18 24.75 2.50 34.96
C ALA A 18 25.31 2.48 33.52
N LEU A 19 25.74 1.31 33.05
CA LEU A 19 25.95 1.10 31.63
C LEU A 19 24.60 1.27 30.94
N LEU A 20 24.41 2.41 30.27
CA LEU A 20 23.38 2.59 29.25
C LEU A 20 23.72 1.64 28.10
N VAL A 21 23.20 0.43 28.15
CA VAL A 21 23.21 -0.48 27.01
C VAL A 21 22.22 0.11 26.01
N ALA A 22 22.76 0.76 24.95
CA ALA A 22 21.97 1.15 23.81
C ALA A 22 21.41 -0.13 23.17
N VAL A 23 20.13 -0.41 23.40
CA VAL A 23 19.43 -1.48 22.71
C VAL A 23 19.37 -1.08 21.24
N PRO A 24 19.97 -1.84 20.30
CA PRO A 24 19.82 -1.51 18.89
C PRO A 24 18.32 -1.61 18.57
N THR A 25 17.72 -0.50 18.13
CA THR A 25 16.41 -0.52 17.50
C THR A 25 16.51 -1.46 16.30
N GLU A 26 15.89 -2.64 16.39
CA GLU A 26 15.78 -3.53 15.25
C GLU A 26 15.17 -2.75 14.08
N ALA A 27 15.82 -2.84 12.92
CA ALA A 27 15.29 -2.30 11.70
C ALA A 27 13.92 -2.93 11.46
N LEU A 28 12.85 -2.14 11.48
CA LEU A 28 11.54 -2.63 11.06
C LEU A 28 11.68 -3.19 9.65
N ALA A 29 11.21 -4.42 9.46
CA ALA A 29 11.26 -5.10 8.18
C ALA A 29 10.65 -4.22 7.09
N ALA A 30 11.23 -4.26 5.89
CA ALA A 30 10.72 -3.51 4.76
C ALA A 30 9.23 -3.82 4.55
N PRO A 31 8.37 -2.80 4.32
CA PRO A 31 7.01 -3.05 3.85
C PRO A 31 7.04 -3.94 2.61
N ASN A 32 6.02 -4.79 2.45
CA ASN A 32 5.87 -5.57 1.23
C ASN A 32 5.44 -4.64 0.08
N PHE A 33 6.41 -4.01 -0.58
CA PHE A 33 6.15 -3.07 -1.67
C PHE A 33 5.54 -3.77 -2.88
N LYS A 34 4.46 -3.19 -3.39
CA LYS A 34 3.80 -3.56 -4.64
C LYS A 34 4.24 -2.66 -5.79
N ALA A 35 4.06 -3.12 -7.02
CA ALA A 35 4.36 -2.31 -8.20
C ALA A 35 3.56 -0.99 -8.18
N PRO A 36 4.13 0.16 -8.59
CA PRO A 36 3.50 1.47 -8.41
C PRO A 36 2.39 1.79 -9.42
N PHE A 37 1.79 0.78 -10.05
CA PHE A 37 0.80 0.92 -11.12
C PHE A 37 -0.34 -0.12 -10.98
N PRO A 38 -1.52 0.12 -11.60
CA PRO A 38 -2.70 -0.71 -11.43
C PRO A 38 -2.54 -2.19 -11.76
N CYS A 39 -3.36 -2.98 -11.08
CA CYS A 39 -3.50 -4.43 -11.25
C CYS A 39 -3.52 -4.87 -12.71
N GLY A 40 -2.82 -5.97 -12.98
CA GLY A 40 -2.85 -6.65 -14.28
C GLY A 40 -2.12 -5.90 -15.38
N GLN A 41 -1.76 -4.62 -15.17
CA GLN A 41 -0.96 -3.89 -16.12
C GLN A 41 0.46 -4.46 -16.16
N ARG A 42 1.00 -4.56 -17.38
CA ARG A 42 2.38 -4.99 -17.61
C ARG A 42 3.20 -3.80 -18.05
N TRP A 43 4.31 -3.59 -17.36
CA TRP A 43 5.23 -2.49 -17.61
C TRP A 43 6.63 -3.04 -17.83
N THR A 44 7.36 -2.42 -18.75
CA THR A 44 8.80 -2.60 -18.86
C THR A 44 9.51 -1.62 -17.94
N TYR A 45 10.71 -1.96 -17.52
CA TYR A 45 11.55 -1.04 -16.76
C TYR A 45 12.98 -0.95 -17.28
N SER A 46 13.66 0.14 -16.98
CA SER A 46 15.09 0.33 -17.20
C SER A 46 15.74 1.12 -16.07
N HIS A 47 17.06 1.01 -15.99
CA HIS A 47 17.92 1.83 -15.15
C HIS A 47 18.97 2.50 -16.05
N HIS A 48 19.13 3.81 -15.93
CA HIS A 48 20.18 4.52 -16.67
C HIS A 48 21.37 4.82 -15.76
N SER A 49 22.58 4.82 -16.30
CA SER A 49 23.82 5.02 -15.53
C SER A 49 23.94 6.41 -14.88
N ALA A 50 23.18 7.40 -15.36
CA ALA A 50 23.12 8.73 -14.77
C ALA A 50 22.23 8.81 -13.50
N GLU A 51 21.67 7.67 -13.07
CA GLU A 51 20.84 7.63 -11.88
C GLU A 51 21.65 7.87 -10.62
N VAL A 52 21.20 8.79 -9.78
CA VAL A 52 21.90 9.15 -8.53
C VAL A 52 21.67 8.10 -7.43
N ARG A 53 20.60 7.31 -7.55
CA ARG A 53 20.23 6.22 -6.62
C ARG A 53 19.85 4.96 -7.38
N GLN A 54 19.58 3.88 -6.64
CA GLN A 54 18.95 2.68 -7.21
C GLN A 54 17.48 2.98 -7.58
N ALA A 55 17.30 3.60 -8.75
CA ALA A 55 16.00 3.94 -9.32
C ALA A 55 15.65 3.06 -10.54
N LEU A 56 14.36 2.96 -10.82
CA LEU A 56 13.86 2.35 -12.05
C LEU A 56 12.82 3.25 -12.71
N ASP A 57 12.96 3.39 -14.02
CA ASP A 57 11.94 3.99 -14.85
C ASP A 57 11.01 2.91 -15.37
N PHE A 58 9.71 3.09 -15.16
CA PHE A 58 8.67 2.21 -15.65
C PHE A 58 7.91 2.86 -16.81
N VAL A 59 7.76 2.11 -17.91
CA VAL A 59 6.93 2.48 -19.07
C VAL A 59 5.93 1.35 -19.36
N ARG A 60 4.69 1.71 -19.68
CA ARG A 60 3.62 0.74 -19.93
C ARG A 60 3.91 -0.08 -21.20
N SER A 61 3.71 -1.39 -21.15
CA SER A 61 4.13 -2.33 -22.21
C SER A 61 3.06 -3.33 -22.63
N ASP A 62 1.79 -3.08 -22.29
CA ASP A 62 0.64 -3.93 -22.60
C ASP A 62 -0.27 -3.34 -23.69
N GLY A 63 0.22 -2.33 -24.42
CA GLY A 63 -0.54 -1.60 -25.44
C GLY A 63 -1.37 -0.44 -24.91
N GLY A 64 -1.46 -0.25 -23.59
CA GLY A 64 -2.05 0.96 -23.02
C GLY A 64 -1.10 2.16 -23.04
N ALA A 65 -1.68 3.36 -22.97
CA ALA A 65 -0.90 4.60 -22.93
C ALA A 65 -0.17 4.75 -21.59
N THR A 66 1.11 5.15 -21.63
CA THR A 66 1.83 5.47 -20.38
C THR A 66 1.32 6.76 -19.78
N ASN A 67 1.14 7.83 -20.56
CA ASN A 67 0.71 9.15 -20.07
C ASN A 67 -0.66 9.12 -19.39
N GLY A 68 -0.80 9.80 -18.25
CA GLY A 68 -2.07 9.89 -17.52
C GLY A 68 -2.51 8.58 -16.84
N THR A 69 -1.74 7.50 -16.92
CA THR A 69 -2.08 6.25 -16.22
C THR A 69 -1.97 6.46 -14.70
N PRO A 70 -2.90 5.92 -13.89
CA PRO A 70 -2.82 6.01 -12.44
C PRO A 70 -1.50 5.50 -11.87
N VAL A 71 -0.97 6.22 -10.88
CA VAL A 71 0.15 5.80 -10.04
C VAL A 71 -0.41 5.41 -8.68
N LEU A 72 -0.04 4.23 -8.19
CA LEU A 72 -0.54 3.66 -6.94
C LEU A 72 0.55 3.65 -5.86
N ALA A 73 0.14 3.86 -4.61
CA ALA A 73 1.01 3.66 -3.46
C ALA A 73 1.49 2.20 -3.38
N SER A 74 2.81 2.02 -3.28
CA SER A 74 3.45 0.70 -3.21
C SER A 74 3.30 0.05 -1.85
N ALA A 75 3.12 0.85 -0.80
CA ALA A 75 2.76 0.43 0.55
C ALA A 75 1.98 1.55 1.24
N ALA A 76 1.31 1.23 2.34
CA ALA A 76 0.59 2.23 3.13
C ALA A 76 1.57 3.21 3.82
N GLY A 77 1.15 4.44 4.05
CA GLY A 77 1.99 5.46 4.68
C GLY A 77 1.42 6.88 4.56
N THR A 78 2.24 7.88 4.84
CA THR A 78 1.89 9.30 4.70
C THR A 78 2.52 9.89 3.43
N ALA A 79 1.68 10.41 2.54
CA ALA A 79 2.07 10.94 1.24
C ALA A 79 2.31 12.46 1.28
N TYR A 80 3.45 12.90 0.77
CA TYR A 80 3.84 14.31 0.67
C TYR A 80 4.12 14.70 -0.78
N ARG A 81 3.67 15.89 -1.17
CA ARG A 81 3.80 16.42 -2.53
C ARG A 81 5.00 17.35 -2.61
N PHE A 82 5.71 17.27 -3.72
CA PHE A 82 6.84 18.14 -4.04
C PHE A 82 6.85 18.47 -5.52
N SER A 83 7.45 19.60 -5.90
CA SER A 83 7.64 20.00 -7.29
C SER A 83 9.05 20.52 -7.51
N GLN A 84 9.73 19.98 -8.52
CA GLN A 84 11.08 20.36 -8.95
C GLN A 84 11.16 20.34 -10.49
N PRO A 85 10.75 21.43 -11.17
CA PRO A 85 10.58 21.45 -12.63
C PRO A 85 11.82 21.05 -13.44
N SER A 86 13.02 21.40 -12.99
CA SER A 86 14.28 21.06 -13.69
C SER A 86 14.89 19.72 -13.26
N GLY A 87 14.18 18.92 -12.45
CA GLY A 87 14.66 17.65 -11.92
C GLY A 87 13.53 16.62 -11.84
N ALA A 88 13.13 16.23 -10.64
CA ALA A 88 12.11 15.21 -10.39
C ALA A 88 10.70 15.54 -10.98
N GLY A 89 10.47 16.77 -11.40
CA GLY A 89 9.14 17.25 -11.80
C GLY A 89 8.20 17.31 -10.60
N ASN A 90 6.91 17.09 -10.84
CA ASN A 90 5.97 16.85 -9.76
C ASN A 90 6.19 15.43 -9.23
N TYR A 91 6.35 15.29 -7.91
CA TYR A 91 6.55 13.98 -7.32
C TYR A 91 5.87 13.83 -5.97
N ILE A 92 5.60 12.57 -5.61
CA ILE A 92 5.14 12.20 -4.28
C ILE A 92 6.22 11.39 -3.58
N ALA A 93 6.42 11.67 -2.30
CA ALA A 93 7.12 10.80 -1.37
C ALA A 93 6.11 10.17 -0.42
N ILE A 94 6.19 8.85 -0.20
CA ILE A 94 5.41 8.19 0.84
C ILE A 94 6.36 7.74 1.96
N GLU A 95 6.05 8.16 3.19
CA GLU A 95 6.72 7.71 4.41
C GLU A 95 5.96 6.53 5.00
N HIS A 96 6.62 5.37 5.08
CA HIS A 96 5.98 4.11 5.49
C HIS A 96 6.21 3.77 6.97
N GLY A 97 6.94 4.62 7.70
CA GLY A 97 7.44 4.32 9.04
C GLY A 97 8.74 3.50 9.01
N GLY A 98 9.39 3.39 10.17
CA GLY A 98 10.61 2.58 10.32
C GLY A 98 11.78 2.98 9.43
N GLY A 99 11.82 4.24 8.96
CA GLY A 99 12.87 4.73 8.05
C GLY A 99 12.65 4.44 6.56
N TRP A 100 11.57 3.72 6.20
CA TRP A 100 11.27 3.38 4.81
C TRP A 100 10.48 4.48 4.09
N LYS A 101 10.88 4.74 2.85
CA LYS A 101 10.30 5.77 1.99
C LYS A 101 10.29 5.32 0.54
N THR A 102 9.27 5.73 -0.22
CA THR A 102 9.20 5.52 -1.67
C THR A 102 8.98 6.84 -2.39
N TYR A 103 9.61 7.00 -3.55
CA TYR A 103 9.48 8.18 -4.40
C TYR A 103 8.83 7.83 -5.74
N TYR A 104 7.98 8.73 -6.22
CA TYR A 104 7.20 8.62 -7.45
C TYR A 104 7.34 9.91 -8.24
N PHE A 105 8.26 9.94 -9.21
CA PHE A 105 8.68 11.14 -9.92
C PHE A 105 7.92 11.34 -11.24
N HIS A 106 8.09 12.52 -11.83
CA HIS A 106 7.54 12.92 -13.13
C HIS A 106 6.00 12.82 -13.26
N LEU A 107 5.28 12.94 -12.14
CA LEU A 107 3.82 12.85 -12.13
C LEU A 107 3.18 13.96 -12.98
N GLY A 108 2.09 13.62 -13.67
CA GLY A 108 1.26 14.58 -14.38
C GLY A 108 0.29 15.31 -13.45
N THR A 109 -0.27 14.59 -12.48
CA THR A 109 -1.23 15.13 -11.50
C THR A 109 -1.04 14.49 -10.11
N TYR A 110 -1.52 15.18 -9.06
CA TYR A 110 -1.63 14.63 -7.71
C TYR A 110 -3.08 14.24 -7.42
N SER A 111 -3.31 13.04 -6.90
CA SER A 111 -4.65 12.53 -6.55
C SER A 111 -4.95 12.56 -5.05
N VAL A 112 -3.95 12.82 -4.19
CA VAL A 112 -4.08 12.88 -2.72
C VAL A 112 -3.45 14.13 -2.15
N PRO A 113 -4.02 14.82 -1.15
CA PRO A 113 -3.45 16.06 -0.59
C PRO A 113 -2.08 15.85 0.07
N ASN A 114 -1.33 16.92 0.28
CA ASN A 114 -0.07 16.85 1.02
C ASN A 114 -0.31 16.45 2.49
N GLY A 115 0.43 15.46 2.99
CA GLY A 115 0.25 14.89 4.32
C GLY A 115 -0.85 13.84 4.43
N ALA A 116 -1.41 13.37 3.31
CA ALA A 116 -2.49 12.38 3.33
C ALA A 116 -2.01 11.00 3.81
N GLN A 117 -2.78 10.34 4.67
CA GLN A 117 -2.63 8.90 4.89
C GLN A 117 -3.15 8.15 3.67
N VAL A 118 -2.36 7.20 3.16
CA VAL A 118 -2.71 6.39 1.99
C VAL A 118 -2.56 4.91 2.28
N ALA A 119 -3.47 4.10 1.74
CA ALA A 119 -3.36 2.64 1.76
C ALA A 119 -2.48 2.14 0.60
N GLN A 120 -1.90 0.94 0.75
CA GLN A 120 -1.29 0.24 -0.38
C GLN A 120 -2.31 0.07 -1.52
N GLY A 121 -1.91 0.37 -2.75
CA GLY A 121 -2.78 0.31 -3.92
C GLY A 121 -3.73 1.49 -4.11
N GLN A 122 -3.73 2.47 -3.20
CA GLN A 122 -4.47 3.72 -3.40
C GLN A 122 -3.82 4.56 -4.49
N GLN A 123 -4.63 5.15 -5.37
CA GLN A 123 -4.13 6.10 -6.37
C GLN A 123 -3.63 7.37 -5.70
N ILE A 124 -2.39 7.76 -6.01
CA ILE A 124 -1.73 8.94 -5.46
C ILE A 124 -1.48 10.02 -6.51
N GLY A 125 -1.50 9.66 -7.79
CA GLY A 125 -1.32 10.59 -8.90
C GLY A 125 -1.55 9.91 -10.24
N THR A 126 -1.08 10.56 -11.29
CA THR A 126 -0.99 9.98 -12.64
C THR A 126 0.42 10.17 -13.19
N THR A 127 0.85 9.27 -14.06
CA THR A 127 2.07 9.45 -14.84
C THR A 127 2.00 10.72 -15.69
N GLY A 128 3.16 11.28 -15.99
CA GLY A 128 3.29 12.46 -16.83
C GLY A 128 4.75 12.69 -17.21
N SER A 129 5.07 13.92 -17.58
CA SER A 129 6.43 14.32 -17.97
C SER A 129 6.67 15.77 -17.56
N THR A 130 6.70 16.02 -16.24
CA THR A 130 6.74 17.38 -15.65
C THR A 130 8.11 17.82 -15.15
N GLY A 131 9.13 16.97 -15.30
CA GLY A 131 10.50 17.24 -14.88
C GLY A 131 11.51 17.12 -16.03
N ASN A 132 12.77 16.86 -15.69
CA ASN A 132 13.77 16.44 -16.66
C ASN A 132 13.46 15.02 -17.16
N SER A 133 12.57 14.92 -18.13
CA SER A 133 12.06 13.68 -18.68
C SER A 133 11.87 13.82 -20.19
N SER A 134 12.24 12.79 -20.94
CA SER A 134 12.08 12.73 -22.40
C SER A 134 10.68 12.26 -22.84
N GLY A 135 9.85 11.82 -21.89
CA GLY A 135 8.48 11.39 -22.16
C GLY A 135 7.80 10.73 -20.96
N PRO A 136 6.49 10.45 -21.03
CA PRO A 136 5.75 9.96 -19.87
C PRO A 136 6.22 8.60 -19.36
N HIS A 137 6.59 8.53 -18.07
CA HIS A 137 7.01 7.32 -17.34
C HIS A 137 6.83 7.52 -15.82
N ILE A 138 7.13 6.49 -15.02
CA ILE A 138 7.27 6.61 -13.56
C ILE A 138 8.72 6.31 -13.20
N HIS A 139 9.44 7.31 -12.71
CA HIS A 139 10.71 7.09 -12.01
C HIS A 139 10.41 6.75 -10.55
N TYR A 140 10.89 5.60 -10.09
CA TYR A 140 10.54 5.02 -8.80
C TYR A 140 11.79 4.64 -7.98
N GLU A 141 11.76 4.99 -6.69
CA GLU A 141 12.84 4.67 -5.75
C GLU A 141 12.29 4.03 -4.45
N GLN A 142 13.09 3.16 -3.84
CA GLN A 142 12.92 2.69 -2.46
C GLN A 142 14.09 3.17 -1.63
N LEU A 143 13.83 3.78 -0.49
CA LEU A 143 14.85 4.33 0.40
C LEU A 143 14.67 3.78 1.82
N TYR A 144 15.79 3.49 2.48
CA TYR A 144 15.87 3.20 3.91
C TYR A 144 16.82 4.19 4.57
N ASN A 145 16.31 4.97 5.53
CA ASN A 145 17.06 6.03 6.23
C ASN A 145 17.79 6.98 5.25
N GLY A 146 17.13 7.32 4.14
CA GLY A 146 17.66 8.23 3.10
C GLY A 146 18.61 7.58 2.09
N VAL A 147 18.95 6.31 2.26
CA VAL A 147 19.83 5.56 1.34
C VAL A 147 19.00 4.75 0.36
N GLY A 148 19.25 4.91 -0.95
CA GLY A 148 18.59 4.15 -2.00
C GLY A 148 18.86 2.66 -1.86
N GLN A 149 17.81 1.85 -2.01
CA GLN A 149 17.84 0.40 -1.85
C GLN A 149 17.56 -0.31 -3.16
N THR A 150 17.91 -1.59 -3.21
CA THR A 150 17.57 -2.43 -4.36
C THR A 150 16.07 -2.63 -4.36
N ILE A 151 15.42 -2.25 -5.45
CA ILE A 151 13.99 -2.27 -5.61
C ILE A 151 13.53 -3.72 -5.56
N ARG A 152 12.72 -4.00 -4.55
CA ARG A 152 12.03 -5.27 -4.36
C ARG A 152 10.54 -5.06 -4.50
N ILE A 153 9.90 -5.87 -5.32
CA ILE A 153 8.45 -5.91 -5.48
C ILE A 153 7.98 -7.30 -5.10
N ASN A 154 6.99 -7.41 -4.21
CA ASN A 154 6.57 -8.69 -3.63
C ASN A 154 7.72 -9.46 -2.97
N GLY A 155 8.66 -8.74 -2.36
CA GLY A 155 9.90 -9.30 -1.79
C GLY A 155 10.95 -9.73 -2.82
N ALA A 156 10.57 -9.88 -4.11
CA ALA A 156 11.47 -10.27 -5.18
C ALA A 156 12.31 -9.08 -5.66
N SER A 157 13.62 -9.27 -5.76
CA SER A 157 14.54 -8.28 -6.30
C SER A 157 14.34 -8.12 -7.82
N LEU A 158 14.29 -6.88 -8.29
CA LEU A 158 14.30 -6.59 -9.73
C LEU A 158 15.73 -6.48 -10.30
N ALA A 159 16.75 -6.42 -9.44
CA ALA A 159 18.14 -6.45 -9.85
C ALA A 159 18.54 -7.84 -10.41
N PRO A 160 19.52 -7.91 -11.34
CA PRO A 160 20.21 -6.78 -11.97
C PRO A 160 19.27 -5.98 -12.87
N TYR A 161 19.37 -4.65 -12.84
CA TYR A 161 18.49 -3.79 -13.64
C TYR A 161 18.90 -3.80 -15.12
N PRO A 162 17.94 -3.83 -16.05
CA PRO A 162 18.24 -3.72 -17.47
C PRO A 162 18.63 -2.27 -17.84
N GLY A 163 19.58 -2.12 -18.76
CA GLY A 163 20.01 -0.81 -19.26
C GLY A 163 19.11 -0.24 -20.36
N SER A 164 18.11 -1.00 -20.80
CA SER A 164 17.14 -0.58 -21.82
C SER A 164 15.76 -1.14 -21.53
N TYR A 165 14.74 -0.40 -21.95
CA TYR A 165 13.37 -0.88 -21.96
C TYR A 165 13.24 -2.15 -22.82
N ASN A 166 12.16 -2.89 -22.59
CA ASN A 166 11.75 -4.13 -23.24
C ASN A 166 12.63 -5.37 -22.97
N GLN A 167 13.63 -5.26 -22.09
CA GLN A 167 14.46 -6.40 -21.66
C GLN A 167 13.84 -7.16 -20.47
N LYS A 168 13.20 -6.45 -19.54
CA LYS A 168 12.48 -7.04 -18.41
C LYS A 168 11.14 -6.36 -18.20
N TYR A 169 10.22 -7.12 -17.60
CA TYR A 169 8.83 -6.72 -17.41
C TYR A 169 8.37 -7.02 -15.99
N LEU A 170 7.39 -6.25 -15.53
CA LEU A 170 6.70 -6.45 -14.27
C LEU A 170 5.20 -6.33 -14.52
N THR A 171 4.46 -7.39 -14.17
CA THR A 171 3.00 -7.35 -14.11
C THR A 171 2.60 -7.03 -12.68
N SER A 172 1.76 -6.00 -12.51
CA SER A 172 1.34 -5.56 -11.18
C SER A 172 0.28 -6.47 -10.58
N ASP A 173 0.45 -6.81 -9.31
CA ASP A 173 -0.61 -7.27 -8.44
C ASP A 173 -1.11 -6.17 -7.47
N ASN A 174 -0.63 -4.92 -7.64
CA ASN A 174 -1.00 -3.80 -6.80
C ASN A 174 -2.41 -3.31 -7.11
N GLY A 175 -3.21 -3.12 -6.07
CA GLY A 175 -4.61 -2.78 -6.28
C GLY A 175 -5.36 -3.83 -7.10
N CYS A 176 -4.93 -5.11 -7.09
CA CYS A 176 -5.74 -6.22 -7.65
C CYS A 176 -6.96 -6.56 -6.81
N GLY A 177 -7.07 -5.96 -5.63
CA GLY A 177 -8.34 -5.78 -4.95
C GLY A 177 -9.04 -4.44 -5.25
N GLY A 178 -8.33 -3.44 -5.77
CA GLY A 178 -8.77 -2.06 -5.99
C GLY A 178 -8.56 -1.17 -4.77
N GLY A 179 -7.67 -0.18 -4.78
CA GLY A 179 -7.55 0.80 -3.69
C GLY A 179 -8.83 1.63 -3.55
N GLY A 180 -9.75 1.18 -2.71
CA GLY A 180 -11.08 1.74 -2.53
C GLY A 180 -11.99 0.76 -1.80
N GLY A 181 -13.14 1.23 -1.35
CA GLY A 181 -14.18 0.41 -0.72
C GLY A 181 -14.38 0.69 0.76
N THR A 182 -15.64 0.79 1.15
CA THR A 182 -16.06 1.10 2.51
C THR A 182 -15.84 -0.14 3.39
N PRO A 183 -15.13 -0.03 4.53
CA PRO A 183 -14.83 -1.18 5.36
C PRO A 183 -16.08 -1.65 6.12
N PHE A 184 -16.32 -2.95 6.12
CA PHE A 184 -17.33 -3.59 6.95
C PHE A 184 -16.78 -4.88 7.56
N MET A 185 -17.36 -5.31 8.68
CA MET A 185 -17.14 -6.65 9.21
C MET A 185 -18.20 -7.60 8.65
N THR A 186 -17.83 -8.83 8.31
CA THR A 186 -18.82 -9.90 8.11
C THR A 186 -19.19 -10.55 9.45
N TRP A 187 -20.25 -11.36 9.44
CA TRP A 187 -20.58 -12.26 10.54
C TRP A 187 -20.70 -13.72 10.05
N GLY A 188 -20.53 -14.68 10.97
CA GLY A 188 -20.52 -16.10 10.64
C GLY A 188 -19.21 -16.58 10.00
N SER A 189 -19.21 -17.82 9.50
CA SER A 189 -18.04 -18.50 8.92
C SER A 189 -18.42 -19.28 7.67
N GLY A 190 -17.48 -19.49 6.75
CA GLY A 190 -17.72 -20.25 5.52
C GLY A 190 -18.50 -19.47 4.46
N ILE A 191 -18.46 -18.12 4.50
CA ILE A 191 -19.19 -17.28 3.54
C ILE A 191 -18.58 -17.45 2.16
N ARG A 192 -19.38 -17.91 1.20
CA ARG A 192 -18.93 -18.08 -0.19
C ARG A 192 -18.92 -16.74 -0.91
N VAL A 193 -17.76 -16.36 -1.42
CA VAL A 193 -17.59 -15.23 -2.33
C VAL A 193 -17.78 -15.73 -3.75
N ARG A 194 -18.68 -15.09 -4.51
CA ARG A 194 -19.07 -15.51 -5.85
C ARG A 194 -18.52 -14.59 -6.93
N ALA A 195 -18.36 -15.11 -8.15
CA ALA A 195 -17.87 -14.31 -9.27
C ALA A 195 -18.80 -13.14 -9.62
N ASP A 196 -20.11 -13.31 -9.41
CA ASP A 196 -21.15 -12.29 -9.62
C ASP A 196 -22.29 -12.43 -8.59
N ALA A 197 -23.27 -11.53 -8.60
CA ALA A 197 -24.40 -11.44 -7.66
C ALA A 197 -25.52 -12.48 -7.90
N TYR A 198 -25.17 -13.69 -8.34
CA TYR A 198 -26.09 -14.80 -8.54
C TYR A 198 -25.64 -16.03 -7.74
N LEU A 199 -26.59 -16.79 -7.21
CA LEU A 199 -26.32 -18.05 -6.50
C LEU A 199 -25.76 -19.14 -7.41
N SER A 200 -26.01 -19.03 -8.72
CA SER A 200 -25.44 -19.90 -9.75
C SER A 200 -24.00 -19.54 -10.13
N SER A 201 -23.53 -18.33 -9.79
CA SER A 201 -22.17 -17.90 -10.14
C SER A 201 -21.10 -18.73 -9.42
N PRO A 202 -19.96 -19.02 -10.08
CA PRO A 202 -18.84 -19.75 -9.49
C PRO A 202 -18.39 -19.13 -8.17
N VAL A 203 -18.02 -19.99 -7.21
CA VAL A 203 -17.41 -19.56 -5.96
C VAL A 203 -15.94 -19.26 -6.23
N VAL A 204 -15.53 -18.02 -6.01
CA VAL A 204 -14.15 -17.54 -6.21
C VAL A 204 -13.34 -17.52 -4.91
N GLY A 205 -14.00 -17.72 -3.77
CA GLY A 205 -13.34 -17.81 -2.48
C GLY A 205 -14.31 -18.08 -1.35
N THR A 206 -13.77 -18.29 -0.15
CA THR A 206 -14.55 -18.49 1.07
C THR A 206 -13.94 -17.68 2.21
N LEU A 207 -14.76 -17.00 3.00
CA LEU A 207 -14.34 -16.30 4.21
C LEU A 207 -14.52 -17.23 5.41
N ALA A 208 -13.44 -17.48 6.16
CA ALA A 208 -13.42 -18.50 7.22
C ALA A 208 -14.15 -18.09 8.52
N GLY A 209 -14.47 -16.81 8.71
CA GLY A 209 -15.09 -16.28 9.94
C GLY A 209 -15.51 -14.81 9.78
N PRO A 210 -15.83 -14.12 10.89
CA PRO A 210 -15.95 -12.68 10.89
C PRO A 210 -14.68 -12.07 10.32
N THR A 211 -14.79 -11.48 9.14
CA THR A 211 -13.65 -11.01 8.34
C THR A 211 -13.90 -9.55 8.02
N GLN A 212 -12.88 -8.71 8.20
CA GLN A 212 -12.95 -7.35 7.69
C GLN A 212 -12.88 -7.40 6.17
N VAL A 213 -13.91 -6.86 5.51
CA VAL A 213 -14.00 -6.76 4.06
C VAL A 213 -14.08 -5.30 3.65
N PHE A 214 -13.66 -5.01 2.43
CA PHE A 214 -13.77 -3.68 1.85
C PHE A 214 -14.72 -3.75 0.66
N VAL A 215 -15.82 -3.02 0.73
CA VAL A 215 -16.91 -3.08 -0.26
C VAL A 215 -16.74 -1.94 -1.27
N LEU A 216 -16.44 -2.30 -2.52
CA LEU A 216 -16.22 -1.35 -3.61
C LEU A 216 -17.50 -0.68 -4.09
N CYS A 217 -18.53 -1.48 -4.34
CA CYS A 217 -19.86 -1.07 -4.78
C CYS A 217 -20.86 -2.17 -4.43
N GLN A 218 -22.15 -1.89 -4.60
CA GLN A 218 -23.21 -2.86 -4.38
C GLN A 218 -24.25 -2.85 -5.49
N LYS A 219 -24.89 -3.99 -5.76
CA LYS A 219 -26.00 -4.09 -6.72
C LYS A 219 -27.04 -5.11 -6.24
N GLN A 220 -28.22 -5.07 -6.85
CA GLN A 220 -29.22 -6.11 -6.63
C GLN A 220 -28.88 -7.37 -7.42
N GLY A 221 -29.22 -8.52 -6.87
CA GLY A 221 -29.00 -9.83 -7.46
C GLY A 221 -29.97 -10.86 -6.90
N ASP A 222 -29.56 -12.12 -6.87
CA ASP A 222 -30.39 -13.20 -6.34
C ASP A 222 -30.74 -12.96 -4.87
N THR A 223 -31.97 -13.29 -4.50
CA THR A 223 -32.44 -13.17 -3.12
C THR A 223 -31.85 -14.32 -2.29
N VAL A 224 -31.24 -13.98 -1.15
CA VAL A 224 -30.71 -14.96 -0.20
C VAL A 224 -31.48 -14.85 1.10
N THR A 225 -31.91 -16.01 1.63
CA THR A 225 -32.53 -16.13 2.94
C THR A 225 -31.65 -16.97 3.85
N ALA A 226 -31.26 -16.44 5.00
CA ALA A 226 -30.48 -17.13 6.02
C ALA A 226 -30.88 -16.63 7.41
N GLU A 227 -31.01 -17.55 8.37
CA GLU A 227 -31.29 -17.24 9.79
C GLU A 227 -32.51 -16.32 10.02
N GLY A 228 -33.54 -16.44 9.17
CA GLY A 228 -34.76 -15.63 9.25
C GLY A 228 -34.67 -14.25 8.60
N TYR A 229 -33.52 -13.89 8.03
CA TYR A 229 -33.33 -12.66 7.27
C TYR A 229 -33.33 -12.94 5.76
N THR A 230 -33.82 -11.98 4.99
CA THR A 230 -33.81 -12.04 3.53
C THR A 230 -33.20 -10.77 2.97
N ASN A 231 -32.26 -10.90 2.03
CA ASN A 231 -31.62 -9.76 1.37
C ASN A 231 -31.26 -10.09 -0.08
N ASN A 232 -31.51 -9.16 -0.99
CA ASN A 232 -31.18 -9.26 -2.42
C ASN A 232 -30.07 -8.29 -2.85
N TRP A 233 -29.48 -7.52 -1.93
CA TRP A 233 -28.32 -6.68 -2.19
C TRP A 233 -27.02 -7.47 -2.04
N TRP A 234 -26.08 -7.22 -2.94
CA TRP A 234 -24.78 -7.87 -3.01
C TRP A 234 -23.67 -6.82 -3.08
N SER A 235 -22.62 -7.05 -2.29
CA SER A 235 -21.45 -6.21 -2.18
C SER A 235 -20.29 -6.79 -2.98
N LYS A 236 -19.73 -6.01 -3.90
CA LYS A 236 -18.45 -6.33 -4.55
C LYS A 236 -17.33 -6.13 -3.55
N LEU A 237 -16.70 -7.22 -3.16
CA LEU A 237 -15.54 -7.23 -2.29
C LEU A 237 -14.27 -6.92 -3.07
N ARG A 238 -13.48 -6.03 -2.47
CA ARG A 238 -12.16 -5.60 -2.93
C ARG A 238 -11.20 -6.77 -3.03
N ASP A 239 -10.80 -7.30 -1.88
CA ASP A 239 -9.66 -8.22 -1.77
C ASP A 239 -9.96 -9.61 -2.36
N GLN A 240 -11.23 -10.01 -2.39
CA GLN A 240 -11.66 -11.30 -2.94
C GLN A 240 -12.12 -11.22 -4.41
N ASN A 241 -12.16 -10.01 -4.99
CA ASN A 241 -12.63 -9.74 -6.35
C ASN A 241 -13.92 -10.48 -6.73
N GLY A 242 -14.88 -10.54 -5.80
CA GLY A 242 -16.14 -11.24 -5.98
C GLY A 242 -17.24 -10.62 -5.13
N PHE A 243 -18.43 -11.20 -5.15
CA PHE A 243 -19.60 -10.69 -4.48
C PHE A 243 -19.99 -11.57 -3.30
N ILE A 244 -20.44 -10.93 -2.23
CA ILE A 244 -21.20 -11.57 -1.16
C ILE A 244 -22.55 -10.87 -1.04
N THR A 245 -23.60 -11.59 -0.68
CA THR A 245 -24.87 -10.94 -0.30
C THR A 245 -24.66 -10.16 1.00
N ASN A 246 -25.28 -8.99 1.08
CA ASN A 246 -25.21 -8.09 2.22
C ASN A 246 -25.80 -8.72 3.50
N ILE A 247 -26.54 -9.84 3.38
CA ILE A 247 -27.00 -10.61 4.55
C ILE A 247 -25.83 -11.03 5.45
N TYR A 248 -24.62 -11.23 4.92
CA TYR A 248 -23.44 -11.64 5.69
C TYR A 248 -22.59 -10.47 6.19
N ILE A 249 -22.97 -9.23 5.87
CA ILE A 249 -22.29 -8.04 6.39
C ILE A 249 -22.95 -7.65 7.71
N ASN A 250 -22.12 -7.43 8.73
CA ASN A 250 -22.54 -7.04 10.07
C ASN A 250 -22.95 -5.57 10.09
N HIS A 251 -24.08 -5.27 9.45
CA HIS A 251 -24.69 -3.95 9.37
C HIS A 251 -26.21 -4.11 9.21
N PRO A 252 -27.04 -3.29 9.87
CA PRO A 252 -28.50 -3.47 9.87
C PRO A 252 -29.18 -3.12 8.53
N ALA A 253 -28.55 -2.30 7.69
CA ALA A 253 -29.13 -1.88 6.43
C ALA A 253 -28.97 -2.95 5.33
N ALA A 254 -30.05 -3.24 4.60
CA ALA A 254 -30.01 -4.18 3.48
C ALA A 254 -29.10 -3.69 2.34
N GLN A 255 -29.25 -2.41 1.97
CA GLN A 255 -28.32 -1.66 1.13
C GLN A 255 -27.37 -0.88 2.03
N LEU A 256 -26.07 -1.02 1.84
CA LEU A 256 -25.06 -0.42 2.73
C LEU A 256 -24.95 1.08 2.51
N PRO A 257 -24.98 1.91 3.57
CA PRO A 257 -24.80 3.35 3.45
C PRO A 257 -23.37 3.68 3.02
N GLY A 258 -23.20 4.73 2.22
CA GLY A 258 -21.88 5.19 1.77
C GLY A 258 -21.16 4.22 0.80
N VAL A 259 -21.86 3.20 0.28
CA VAL A 259 -21.35 2.30 -0.76
C VAL A 259 -22.05 2.65 -2.09
N PRO A 260 -21.30 2.98 -3.16
CA PRO A 260 -21.89 3.32 -4.45
C PRO A 260 -22.55 2.09 -5.12
N ILE A 261 -23.43 2.35 -6.07
CA ILE A 261 -24.06 1.30 -6.88
C ILE A 261 -23.08 0.80 -7.96
N CYS A 262 -23.02 -0.53 -8.14
CA CYS A 262 -22.54 -1.13 -9.40
C CYS A 262 -23.72 -1.16 -10.39
#